data_AF-A0A2G9TG24-F1
#
_entry.id   AF-A0A2G9TG24-F1
#
_cell.length_a   1.000
_cell.length_b   1.000
_cell.length_c   1.000
_cell.angle_alpha   90.00
_cell.angle_beta   90.00
_cell.angle_gamma   90.00
#
_symmetry.space_group_name_H-M   'P 1'
#
loop_
_entity.id
_entity.type
_entity.pdbx_description
1 polymer ?
#
loop_
_entity_poly.entity_id
_entity_poly.type
_entity_poly.pdbx_seq_one_letter_code
_entity_poly.pdbx_strand_id
1 'polypeptide(L)' 'FENTIAEQFYGHTHNDDFQVYYDPADNLRPFHYNWISPSLTTYDFCNPSYRIYTIDGGYSGATY' A
#
# COMPACT_ATOMS: atom_id res chain seq x y z
N PHE A 1 -1.64 -6.41 -15.24
CA PHE A 1 -0.98 -7.21 -14.18
C PHE A 1 -1.77 -7.22 -12.88
N GLU A 2 -3.07 -6.89 -12.88
CA GLU A 2 -3.92 -6.86 -11.67
C GLU A 2 -3.97 -8.22 -10.95
N ASN A 3 -3.79 -9.34 -11.66
CA ASN A 3 -3.79 -10.70 -11.09
C ASN A 3 -2.40 -11.20 -10.67
N THR A 4 -1.36 -10.38 -10.81
CA THR A 4 0.04 -10.80 -10.56
C THR A 4 0.70 -9.96 -9.47
N ILE A 5 0.38 -8.66 -9.41
CA ILE A 5 0.89 -7.79 -8.34
C ILE A 5 0.00 -8.02 -7.11
N ALA A 6 0.62 -8.48 -6.02
CA ALA A 6 -0.10 -8.79 -4.78
C ALA A 6 -0.27 -7.58 -3.87
N GLU A 7 0.73 -6.69 -3.78
CA GLU A 7 0.70 -5.54 -2.88
C GLU A 7 1.67 -4.42 -3.34
N GLN A 8 1.39 -3.18 -2.92
CA GLN A 8 2.19 -2.01 -3.28
C GLN A 8 2.44 -1.12 -2.04
N PHE A 9 3.71 -0.79 -1.77
CA PHE A 9 4.11 -0.01 -0.60
C PHE A 9 4.83 1.28 -0.99
N TYR A 10 4.35 2.40 -0.44
CA TYR A 10 4.83 3.74 -0.73
C TYR A 10 5.16 4.51 0.57
N GLY A 11 5.83 5.65 0.40
CA GLY A 11 6.11 6.63 1.44
C GLY A 11 5.99 8.04 0.88
N HIS A 12 6.98 8.89 1.15
CA HIS A 12 7.10 10.28 0.65
C HIS A 12 6.08 11.28 1.23
N THR A 13 4.81 10.92 1.42
CA THR A 13 3.79 11.85 1.92
C THR A 13 3.95 12.19 3.41
N HIS A 14 4.66 11.32 4.16
CA HIS A 14 4.79 11.35 5.62
C HIS A 14 3.49 11.05 6.38
N ASN A 15 2.40 10.76 5.67
CA ASN A 15 1.08 10.50 6.25
C ASN A 15 0.74 9.02 6.26
N ASP A 16 -0.22 8.66 7.10
CA ASP A 16 -0.86 7.36 7.12
C ASP A 16 -2.06 7.36 6.17
N ASP A 17 -1.82 6.93 4.93
CA ASP A 17 -2.81 6.97 3.84
C ASP A 17 -2.82 5.64 3.04
N PHE A 18 -3.80 5.53 2.15
CA PHE A 18 -3.84 4.51 1.11
C PHE A 18 -4.44 5.09 -0.17
N GLN A 19 -4.05 4.55 -1.33
CA GLN A 19 -4.61 4.93 -2.62
C GLN A 19 -5.26 3.73 -3.29
N VAL A 20 -6.47 3.90 -3.84
CA VAL A 20 -7.15 2.88 -4.63
C VAL A 20 -6.97 3.16 -6.11
N TYR A 21 -6.69 2.11 -6.88
CA TYR A 21 -6.57 2.13 -8.33
C TYR A 21 -7.81 1.50 -8.96
N TYR A 22 -8.34 2.18 -9.99
CA TYR A 22 -9.57 1.79 -10.68
C TYR A 22 -9.30 1.49 -12.14
N ASP A 23 -10.14 0.63 -12.71
CA ASP A 23 -10.09 0.26 -14.11
C ASP A 23 -10.15 1.53 -14.99
N PRO A 24 -9.16 1.79 -15.84
CA PRO A 24 -9.11 3.02 -16.62
C PRO A 24 -10.23 3.11 -17.67
N ALA A 25 -10.97 2.03 -17.94
CA ALA A 25 -12.08 2.05 -18.88
C ALA A 25 -13.25 2.92 -18.39
N ASP A 26 -13.56 2.88 -17.09
CA ASP A 26 -14.73 3.58 -16.51
C ASP A 26 -14.48 4.23 -15.13
N ASN A 27 -13.34 3.94 -14.48
CA ASN A 27 -13.00 4.34 -13.12
C ASN A 27 -14.01 3.87 -12.04
N LEU A 28 -14.75 2.79 -12.29
CA LEU A 28 -15.76 2.26 -11.37
C LEU A 28 -15.29 1.02 -10.63
N ARG A 29 -14.54 0.13 -11.30
CA ARG A 29 -14.06 -1.12 -10.70
C ARG A 29 -12.69 -0.91 -10.05
N PRO A 30 -12.55 -1.01 -8.71
CA PRO A 30 -11.24 -1.04 -8.09
C PRO A 30 -10.53 -2.35 -8.46
N PHE A 31 -9.25 -2.28 -8.82
CA PHE A 31 -8.44 -3.47 -9.13
C PHE A 31 -7.18 -3.62 -8.28
N HIS A 32 -6.75 -2.56 -7.57
CA HIS A 32 -5.60 -2.61 -6.68
C HIS A 32 -5.68 -1.46 -5.66
N TYR A 33 -4.91 -1.52 -4.59
CA TYR A 33 -4.64 -0.39 -3.70
C TYR A 33 -3.17 -0.34 -3.29
N ASN A 34 -2.69 0.75 -2.73
CA ASN A 34 -1.38 0.79 -2.09
C ASN A 34 -1.48 1.27 -0.65
N TRP A 35 -0.50 0.89 0.16
CA TRP A 35 -0.30 1.50 1.47
C TRP A 35 0.76 2.58 1.38
N ILE A 36 0.46 3.75 1.94
CA ILE A 36 1.42 4.83 2.12
C ILE A 36 1.77 4.87 3.61
N SER A 37 3.01 4.53 3.92
CA SER A 37 3.46 4.40 5.31
C SER A 37 3.87 5.77 5.87
N PRO A 38 3.55 6.07 7.14
CA PRO A 38 3.97 7.31 7.77
C PRO A 38 5.48 7.36 7.93
N SER A 39 6.03 8.56 8.13
CA SER A 39 7.47 8.74 8.27
C SER A 39 7.98 8.55 9.69
N LEU A 40 9.26 8.18 9.78
CA LEU A 40 9.99 8.25 11.05
C LEU A 40 10.34 9.70 11.42
N THR A 41 10.55 10.59 10.43
CA THR A 41 10.80 12.00 10.71
C THR A 41 9.53 12.67 11.23
N THR A 42 9.72 13.67 12.09
CA THR A 42 8.65 14.54 12.62
C THR A 42 8.28 15.67 11.67
N TYR A 43 8.98 15.80 10.54
CA TYR A 43 8.67 16.83 9.55
C TYR A 43 7.32 16.53 8.86
N ASP A 44 6.35 17.43 8.79
CA ASP A 44 6.24 18.74 9.42
C ASP A 44 5.06 18.68 10.41
N PHE A 45 5.35 18.45 11.69
CA PHE A 45 4.38 18.25 12.79
C PHE A 45 3.73 16.86 12.91
N CYS A 46 4.38 15.80 12.43
CA CYS A 46 3.94 14.41 12.59
C CYS A 46 4.61 13.72 13.79
N ASN A 47 3.94 12.72 14.37
CA ASN A 47 4.58 11.80 15.33
C ASN A 47 5.46 10.80 14.58
N PRO A 48 6.68 10.51 15.08
CA PRO A 48 7.56 9.52 14.47
C PRO A 48 6.89 8.14 14.51
N SER A 49 6.74 7.51 13.35
CA SER A 49 5.96 6.28 13.21
C SER A 49 6.63 5.26 12.29
N TYR A 50 6.30 3.98 12.48
CA TYR A 50 6.70 2.87 11.61
C TYR A 50 5.52 1.91 11.45
N ARG A 51 5.56 1.06 10.42
CA ARG A 51 4.52 0.05 10.16
C ARG A 51 5.13 -1.32 9.90
N ILE A 52 4.42 -2.35 10.39
CA ILE A 52 4.71 -3.75 10.14
C ILE A 52 3.53 -4.32 9.35
N TYR A 53 3.82 -4.98 8.24
CA TYR A 53 2.81 -5.69 7.44
C TYR A 53 2.91 -7.19 7.69
N THR A 54 1.78 -7.82 7.94
CA THR A 54 1.66 -9.28 7.87
C THR A 54 1.09 -9.61 6.50
N ILE A 55 1.84 -10.38 5.73
CA ILE A 55 1.48 -10.81 4.38
C ILE A 55 1.27 -12.33 4.45
N ASP A 56 0.42 -12.86 3.57
CA ASP A 56 0.39 -14.31 3.32
C ASP A 56 1.83 -14.79 3.05
N GLY A 57 2.17 -16.03 3.41
CA GLY A 57 3.56 -16.33 3.77
C GLY A 57 3.94 -17.80 3.92
N GLY A 58 4.96 -18.27 3.20
CA GLY A 58 5.81 -19.39 3.58
C GLY A 58 5.46 -20.75 2.98
N TYR A 59 4.64 -20.82 1.93
CA TYR A 59 4.22 -22.10 1.33
C TYR A 59 3.95 -22.01 -0.18
N SER A 60 3.90 -23.17 -0.85
CA SER A 60 3.59 -23.27 -2.28
C SER A 60 2.14 -22.89 -2.56
N GLY A 61 1.92 -21.97 -3.50
CA GLY A 61 0.59 -21.48 -3.87
C GLY A 61 0.09 -20.30 -3.03
N ALA A 62 0.94 -19.75 -2.15
CA ALA A 62 0.61 -18.54 -1.43
C ALA A 62 0.47 -17.33 -2.38
N THR A 63 -0.33 -16.34 -2.00
CA THR A 63 -0.84 -15.32 -2.93
C THR A 63 -0.01 -14.04 -2.98
N TYR A 64 1.26 -14.10 -2.59
CA TYR A 64 2.12 -12.94 -2.34
C TYR A 64 3.50 -13.06 -2.98
#